data_AF-A0A4Q3RWP3-F1
#
_entry.id   AF-A0A4Q3RWP3-F1
#
_cell.length_a   1.000
_cell.length_b   1.000
_cell.length_c   1.000
_cell.angle_alpha   90.00
_cell.angle_beta   90.00
_cell.angle_gamma   90.00
#
_symmetry.space_group_name_H-M   'P 1'
#
loop_
_entity.id
_entity.type
_entity.pdbx_description
1 polymer ?
#
loop_
_entity_poly.entity_id
_entity_poly.type
_entity_poly.pdbx_seq_one_letter_code
_entity_poly.pdbx_strand_id
1 'polypeptide(L)'
;MQHLLIGLGGIILILGVAVLLSRGRRRINLRIVASAFALQAAIAVFVLYLPAGRAAMAAAAHGVEGLLGYSKVGIEMVFGGLTSVNGIASFAVNILPIIVFFSALVSILYYLGVMQLVVKWGGGALRWLLGVDRVEGLYAAANVLVGQSESPLVVRGYLRGLTDAQIFALMVTGMAGVAGSILAAYAQMGVRIEYLLAAAFMSAPGGLLMAKIIMPDEPAPPPAEADEEVQAIAAITPVEEQEERPANIIMAAFNGASDGVQLAVAVGAM
;
A
#
# COMPACT_ATOMS: atom_id res chain seq x y z
N MET A 1 -15.13 17.29 24.98
CA MET A 1 -14.42 18.43 24.38
C MET A 1 -12.89 18.32 24.52
N GLN A 2 -12.36 17.99 25.69
CA GLN A 2 -10.90 17.87 25.91
C GLN A 2 -10.19 16.91 24.94
N HIS A 3 -10.71 15.70 24.72
CA HIS A 3 -10.10 14.74 23.77
C HIS A 3 -10.09 15.23 22.30
N LEU A 4 -11.06 16.06 21.92
CA LEU A 4 -11.18 16.57 20.55
C LEU A 4 -10.16 17.69 20.30
N LEU A 5 -9.94 18.54 21.30
CA LEU A 5 -8.88 19.56 21.29
C LEU A 5 -7.48 18.93 21.28
N ILE A 6 -7.28 17.86 22.06
CA ILE A 6 -6.02 17.10 22.06
C ILE A 6 -5.79 16.44 20.69
N GLY A 7 -6.82 15.84 20.09
CA GLY A 7 -6.72 15.25 18.75
C GLY A 7 -6.36 16.27 17.67
N LEU A 8 -7.04 17.43 17.65
CA LEU A 8 -6.71 18.54 16.74
C LEU A 8 -5.30 19.07 16.97
N GLY A 9 -4.89 19.25 18.23
CA GLY A 9 -3.54 19.65 18.59
C GLY A 9 -2.49 18.64 18.11
N GLY A 10 -2.77 17.35 18.21
CA GLY A 10 -1.90 16.28 17.70
C GLY A 10 -1.71 16.33 16.19
N ILE A 11 -2.79 16.55 15.43
CA ILE A 11 -2.72 16.70 13.97
C ILE A 11 -1.84 17.91 13.59
N ILE A 12 -2.08 19.06 14.23
CA ILE A 12 -1.30 20.28 14.00
C ILE A 12 0.16 20.06 14.34
N LEU A 13 0.46 19.35 15.44
CA LEU A 13 1.82 19.04 15.85
C LEU A 13 2.53 18.15 14.82
N ILE A 14 1.90 17.07 14.36
CA ILE A 14 2.48 16.16 13.36
C ILE A 14 2.77 16.90 12.05
N LEU A 15 1.81 17.69 11.56
CA LEU A 15 1.99 18.51 10.36
C LEU A 15 3.06 19.59 10.57
N GLY A 16 3.12 20.19 11.77
CA GLY A 16 4.13 21.17 12.15
C GLY A 16 5.54 20.59 12.13
N VAL A 17 5.71 19.37 12.67
CA VAL A 17 6.99 18.64 12.60
C VAL A 17 7.36 18.32 11.14
N ALA A 18 6.40 17.89 10.32
CA ALA A 18 6.64 17.63 8.90
C ALA A 18 7.12 18.90 8.16
N VAL A 19 6.49 20.05 8.42
CA VAL A 19 6.91 21.34 7.84
C VAL A 19 8.28 21.77 8.36
N LEU A 20 8.57 21.52 9.65
CA LEU A 20 9.88 21.83 10.24
C LEU A 20 11.01 21.03 9.54
N LEU A 21 10.77 19.75 9.26
CA LEU A 21 11.70 18.86 8.57
C LEU A 21 11.72 19.04 7.04
N SER A 22 10.87 19.91 6.49
CA SER A 22 10.76 20.10 5.05
C SER A 22 12.03 20.72 4.45
N ARG A 23 12.55 20.08 3.38
CA ARG A 23 13.66 20.61 2.57
C ARG A 23 13.29 21.85 1.75
N GLY A 24 11.99 22.16 1.64
CA GLY A 24 11.50 23.18 0.70
C GLY A 24 10.19 23.82 1.13
N ARG A 25 10.11 24.38 2.34
CA ARG A 25 8.86 24.93 2.92
C ARG A 25 8.06 25.87 2.00
N ARG A 26 8.74 26.66 1.16
CA ARG A 26 8.09 27.57 0.20
C ARG A 26 7.53 26.89 -1.04
N ARG A 27 7.95 25.65 -1.32
CA ARG A 27 7.52 24.84 -2.47
C ARG A 27 6.39 23.86 -2.12
N ILE A 28 5.92 23.85 -0.87
CA ILE A 28 4.82 22.99 -0.46
C ILE A 28 3.58 23.35 -1.29
N ASN A 29 3.14 22.43 -2.13
CA ASN A 29 1.95 22.61 -2.94
C ASN A 29 0.70 22.40 -2.06
N LEU A 30 0.11 23.52 -1.62
CA LEU A 30 -1.07 23.51 -0.75
C LEU A 30 -2.26 22.78 -1.36
N ARG A 31 -2.39 22.75 -2.70
CA ARG A 31 -3.45 21.97 -3.35
C ARG A 31 -3.27 20.48 -3.09
N ILE A 32 -2.05 19.94 -3.23
CA ILE A 32 -1.75 18.52 -3.00
C ILE A 32 -1.89 18.19 -1.51
N VAL A 33 -1.30 19.01 -0.65
CA VAL A 33 -1.32 18.79 0.81
C VAL A 33 -2.75 18.88 1.38
N ALA A 34 -3.51 19.93 1.02
CA ALA A 34 -4.87 20.08 1.51
C ALA A 34 -5.81 18.99 0.96
N SER A 35 -5.68 18.61 -0.31
CA SER A 35 -6.49 17.53 -0.89
C SER A 35 -6.14 16.17 -0.29
N ALA A 36 -4.86 15.88 -0.02
CA ALA A 36 -4.44 14.63 0.61
C ALA A 36 -4.96 14.52 2.05
N PHE A 37 -4.83 15.60 2.83
CA PHE A 37 -5.40 15.66 4.17
C PHE A 37 -6.94 15.54 4.14
N ALA A 38 -7.60 16.27 3.24
CA ALA A 38 -9.05 16.22 3.11
C ALA A 38 -9.54 14.82 2.69
N LEU A 39 -8.84 14.16 1.77
CA LEU A 39 -9.16 12.80 1.34
C LEU A 39 -8.97 11.80 2.48
N GLN A 40 -7.87 11.88 3.23
CA GLN A 40 -7.63 11.04 4.40
C GLN A 40 -8.71 11.24 5.47
N ALA A 41 -9.06 12.49 5.78
CA ALA A 41 -10.12 12.82 6.73
C ALA A 41 -11.50 12.37 6.23
N ALA A 42 -11.79 12.53 4.94
CA ALA A 42 -13.04 12.08 4.33
C ALA A 42 -13.18 10.55 4.39
N ILE A 43 -12.11 9.80 4.10
CA ILE A 43 -12.07 8.35 4.28
C ILE A 43 -12.34 8.03 5.75
N ALA A 44 -11.62 8.64 6.69
CA ALA A 44 -11.80 8.40 8.12
C ALA A 44 -13.25 8.60 8.57
N VAL A 45 -13.87 9.72 8.18
CA VAL A 45 -15.27 10.02 8.50
C VAL A 45 -16.21 9.01 7.85
N PHE A 46 -15.98 8.65 6.59
CA PHE A 46 -16.78 7.67 5.87
C PHE A 46 -16.75 6.30 6.57
N VAL A 47 -15.57 5.72 6.79
CA VAL A 47 -15.45 4.37 7.35
C VAL A 47 -15.67 4.29 8.86
N LEU A 48 -15.36 5.34 9.63
CA LEU A 48 -15.48 5.31 11.10
C LEU A 48 -16.76 5.93 11.64
N TYR A 49 -17.43 6.83 10.91
CA TYR A 49 -18.60 7.56 11.42
C TYR A 49 -19.88 7.24 10.67
N LEU A 50 -19.85 7.22 9.33
CA LEU A 50 -21.06 6.98 8.53
C LEU A 50 -21.49 5.51 8.61
N PRO A 51 -22.80 5.21 8.82
CA PRO A 51 -23.31 3.85 8.84
C PRO A 51 -22.99 3.06 7.55
N ALA A 52 -23.10 3.73 6.39
CA ALA A 52 -22.79 3.12 5.09
C ALA A 52 -21.32 2.70 4.98
N GLY A 53 -20.38 3.53 5.44
CA GLY A 53 -18.95 3.20 5.40
C GLY A 53 -18.57 2.14 6.43
N ARG A 54 -19.18 2.14 7.62
CA ARG A 54 -19.03 1.04 8.59
C ARG A 54 -19.54 -0.28 8.04
N ALA A 55 -20.70 -0.27 7.36
CA ALA A 55 -21.23 -1.46 6.70
C ALA A 55 -20.32 -1.94 5.57
N ALA A 56 -19.75 -1.03 4.77
CA ALA A 56 -18.77 -1.36 3.75
C ALA A 56 -17.49 -1.99 4.34
N MET A 57 -16.97 -1.45 5.46
CA MET A 57 -15.81 -2.05 6.15
C MET A 57 -16.13 -3.40 6.76
N ALA A 58 -17.32 -3.58 7.35
CA ALA A 58 -17.75 -4.88 7.86
C ALA A 58 -17.85 -5.92 6.73
N ALA A 59 -18.40 -5.54 5.57
CA ALA A 59 -18.47 -6.42 4.41
C ALA A 59 -17.07 -6.79 3.88
N ALA A 60 -16.15 -5.81 3.81
CA ALA A 60 -14.75 -6.07 3.43
C ALA A 60 -14.03 -6.96 4.44
N ALA A 61 -14.26 -6.73 5.74
CA ALA A 61 -13.71 -7.55 6.82
C ALA A 61 -14.21 -8.99 6.76
N HIS A 62 -15.52 -9.21 6.56
CA HIS A 62 -16.06 -10.56 6.35
C HIS A 62 -15.43 -11.26 5.14
N GLY A 63 -15.13 -10.52 4.06
CA GLY A 63 -14.40 -11.05 2.91
C GLY A 63 -12.99 -11.55 3.30
N VAL A 64 -12.25 -10.74 4.06
CA VAL A 64 -10.91 -11.10 4.56
C VAL A 64 -10.98 -12.27 5.55
N GLU A 65 -11.98 -12.31 6.43
CA GLU A 65 -12.22 -13.44 7.35
C GLU A 65 -12.52 -14.73 6.60
N GLY A 66 -13.28 -14.67 5.50
CA GLY A 66 -13.51 -15.81 4.61
C GLY A 66 -12.22 -16.35 4.01
N LEU A 67 -11.35 -15.44 3.52
CA LEU A 67 -10.02 -15.82 2.99
C LEU A 67 -9.13 -16.43 4.08
N LEU A 68 -9.14 -15.87 5.29
CA LEU A 68 -8.46 -16.45 6.46
C LEU A 68 -8.99 -17.85 6.78
N GLY A 69 -10.30 -18.08 6.64
CA GLY A 69 -10.92 -19.40 6.78
C GLY A 69 -10.35 -20.43 5.79
N TYR A 70 -10.20 -20.04 4.51
CA TYR A 70 -9.57 -20.93 3.51
C TYR A 70 -8.10 -21.21 3.81
N SER A 71 -7.36 -20.21 4.29
CA SER A 71 -5.97 -20.38 4.70
C SER A 71 -5.83 -21.41 5.83
N LYS A 72 -6.72 -21.37 6.83
CA LYS A 72 -6.71 -22.32 7.97
C LYS A 72 -6.80 -23.78 7.52
N VAL A 73 -7.62 -24.09 6.52
CA VAL A 73 -7.71 -25.45 5.95
C VAL A 73 -6.36 -25.93 5.40
N GLY A 74 -5.64 -25.05 4.70
CA GLY A 74 -4.31 -25.36 4.19
C GLY A 74 -3.28 -25.54 5.32
N ILE A 75 -3.35 -24.72 6.36
CA ILE A 75 -2.45 -24.81 7.53
C ILE A 75 -2.67 -26.13 8.27
N GLU A 76 -3.93 -26.51 8.53
CA GLU A 76 -4.27 -27.79 9.17
C GLU A 76 -3.82 -28.99 8.32
N MET A 77 -3.91 -28.90 7.00
CA MET A 77 -3.40 -29.94 6.10
C MET A 77 -1.88 -30.12 6.22
N VAL A 78 -1.11 -29.03 6.31
CA VAL A 78 0.36 -29.06 6.35
C VAL A 78 0.89 -29.41 7.75
N PHE A 79 0.31 -28.82 8.81
CA PHE A 79 0.85 -28.90 10.17
C PHE A 79 0.04 -29.82 11.10
N GLY A 80 -1.14 -30.29 10.71
CA GLY A 80 -1.95 -31.22 11.48
C GLY A 80 -2.22 -30.74 12.90
N GLY A 81 -1.99 -31.61 13.89
CA GLY A 81 -2.23 -31.30 15.30
C GLY A 81 -1.32 -30.23 15.92
N LEU A 82 -0.24 -29.81 15.23
CA LEU A 82 0.66 -28.76 15.74
C LEU A 82 -0.03 -27.39 15.82
N THR A 83 -1.14 -27.20 15.11
CA THR A 83 -1.96 -25.97 15.17
C THR A 83 -2.64 -25.77 16.53
N SER A 84 -2.84 -26.86 17.29
CA SER A 84 -3.53 -26.87 18.59
C SER A 84 -2.61 -26.62 19.80
N VAL A 85 -1.31 -26.48 19.57
CA VAL A 85 -0.32 -26.33 20.65
C VAL A 85 -0.28 -24.86 21.09
N ASN A 86 -0.71 -24.59 22.32
CA ASN A 86 -0.66 -23.26 22.92
C ASN A 86 0.80 -22.86 23.24
N GLY A 87 1.25 -21.69 22.75
CA GLY A 87 2.58 -21.15 23.03
C GLY A 87 3.19 -20.39 21.84
N ILE A 88 4.48 -20.03 21.90
CA ILE A 88 5.21 -19.32 20.83
C ILE A 88 5.19 -20.12 19.51
N ALA A 89 5.17 -21.46 19.59
CA ALA A 89 5.02 -22.34 18.43
C ALA A 89 3.71 -22.10 17.66
N SER A 90 2.65 -21.63 18.33
CA SER A 90 1.38 -21.25 17.68
C SER A 90 1.57 -20.08 16.71
N PHE A 91 2.49 -19.15 16.97
CA PHE A 91 2.73 -18.03 16.06
C PHE A 91 3.35 -18.53 14.74
N ALA A 92 4.43 -19.31 14.83
CA ALA A 92 5.11 -19.83 13.65
C ALA A 92 4.21 -20.75 12.80
N VAL A 93 3.33 -21.52 13.44
CA VAL A 93 2.46 -22.49 12.76
C VAL A 93 1.16 -21.86 12.27
N ASN A 94 0.54 -20.95 13.03
CA ASN A 94 -0.80 -20.42 12.69
C ASN A 94 -0.78 -19.04 12.02
N ILE A 95 0.35 -18.31 12.06
CA ILE A 95 0.42 -16.93 11.54
C ILE A 95 1.32 -16.82 10.31
N LEU A 96 2.55 -17.36 10.36
CA LEU A 96 3.49 -17.24 9.24
C LEU A 96 2.97 -17.86 7.92
N PRO A 97 2.28 -19.03 7.90
CA PRO A 97 1.76 -19.59 6.66
C PRO A 97 0.64 -18.76 6.01
N ILE A 98 -0.01 -17.87 6.76
CA ILE A 98 -1.01 -16.95 6.20
C ILE A 98 -0.35 -15.98 5.23
N ILE A 99 0.89 -15.54 5.53
CA ILE A 99 1.67 -14.69 4.63
C ILE A 99 1.89 -15.41 3.29
N VAL A 100 2.28 -16.69 3.34
CA VAL A 100 2.48 -17.54 2.16
C VAL A 100 1.21 -17.64 1.31
N PHE A 101 0.07 -17.89 1.95
CA PHE A 101 -1.22 -17.97 1.27
C PHE A 101 -1.61 -16.65 0.59
N PHE A 102 -1.48 -15.53 1.29
CA PHE A 102 -1.84 -14.22 0.73
C PHE A 102 -0.88 -13.78 -0.38
N SER A 103 0.42 -14.06 -0.29
CA SER A 103 1.37 -13.79 -1.39
C SER A 103 1.04 -14.62 -2.64
N ALA A 104 0.68 -15.90 -2.48
CA ALA A 104 0.20 -16.72 -3.58
C ALA A 104 -1.10 -16.16 -4.21
N LEU A 105 -2.06 -15.75 -3.38
CA LEU A 105 -3.31 -15.16 -3.83
C LEU A 105 -3.09 -13.85 -4.60
N VAL A 106 -2.27 -12.95 -4.07
CA VAL A 106 -1.96 -11.68 -4.73
C VAL A 106 -1.26 -11.92 -6.07
N SER A 107 -0.31 -12.85 -6.15
CA SER A 107 0.34 -13.23 -7.40
C SER A 107 -0.66 -13.77 -8.44
N ILE A 108 -1.63 -14.59 -8.03
CA ILE A 108 -2.74 -15.03 -8.90
C ILE A 108 -3.54 -13.82 -9.40
N LEU A 109 -3.89 -12.88 -8.53
CA LEU A 109 -4.65 -11.69 -8.91
C LEU A 109 -3.87 -10.78 -9.88
N TYR A 110 -2.55 -10.74 -9.78
CA TYR A 110 -1.68 -10.09 -10.79
C TYR A 110 -1.69 -10.85 -12.11
N TYR A 111 -1.58 -12.18 -12.10
CA TYR A 111 -1.63 -12.98 -13.31
C TYR A 111 -2.97 -12.82 -14.05
N LEU A 112 -4.08 -12.75 -13.32
CA LEU A 112 -5.43 -12.58 -13.86
C LEU A 112 -5.74 -11.16 -14.35
N GLY A 113 -4.88 -10.17 -14.10
CA GLY A 113 -5.13 -8.79 -14.51
C GLY A 113 -6.00 -7.97 -13.53
N VAL A 114 -6.45 -8.56 -12.43
CA VAL A 114 -7.37 -7.92 -11.47
C VAL A 114 -6.66 -6.80 -10.72
N MET A 115 -5.43 -7.04 -10.26
CA MET A 115 -4.64 -6.03 -9.55
C MET A 115 -4.36 -4.81 -10.41
N GLN A 116 -4.03 -5.03 -11.68
CA GLN A 116 -3.75 -3.96 -12.65
C GLN A 116 -4.98 -3.08 -12.85
N LEU A 117 -6.18 -3.67 -12.88
CA LEU A 117 -7.43 -2.92 -12.97
C LEU A 117 -7.63 -2.07 -11.71
N VAL A 118 -7.55 -2.68 -10.52
CA VAL A 118 -7.76 -1.99 -9.24
C VAL A 118 -6.78 -0.83 -9.07
N VAL A 119 -5.50 -1.07 -9.40
CA VAL A 119 -4.44 -0.08 -9.26
C VAL A 119 -4.56 1.02 -10.32
N LYS A 120 -4.96 0.71 -11.56
CA LYS A 120 -5.21 1.72 -12.60
C LYS A 120 -6.34 2.67 -12.21
N TRP A 121 -7.45 2.14 -11.70
CA TRP A 121 -8.58 2.95 -11.26
C TRP A 121 -8.27 3.72 -9.97
N GLY A 122 -7.71 3.05 -8.96
CA GLY A 122 -7.34 3.66 -7.69
C GLY A 122 -6.27 4.75 -7.85
N GLY A 123 -5.24 4.47 -8.64
CA GLY A 123 -4.16 5.42 -8.91
C GLY A 123 -4.62 6.59 -9.78
N GLY A 124 -5.51 6.33 -10.74
CA GLY A 124 -6.19 7.39 -11.51
C GLY A 124 -7.04 8.30 -10.62
N ALA A 125 -7.79 7.73 -9.67
CA ALA A 125 -8.60 8.49 -8.72
C ALA A 125 -7.73 9.33 -7.78
N LEU A 126 -6.66 8.75 -7.20
CA LEU A 126 -5.70 9.46 -6.37
C LEU A 126 -5.01 10.59 -7.13
N ARG A 127 -4.55 10.33 -8.36
CA ARG A 127 -3.98 11.37 -9.23
C ARG A 127 -4.96 12.51 -9.47
N TRP A 128 -6.21 12.20 -9.81
CA TRP A 128 -7.22 13.21 -10.11
C TRP A 128 -7.58 14.06 -8.88
N LEU A 129 -7.75 13.42 -7.72
CA LEU A 129 -8.11 14.09 -6.46
C LEU A 129 -6.95 14.91 -5.90
N LEU A 130 -5.74 14.34 -5.90
CA LEU A 130 -4.58 14.94 -5.23
C LEU A 130 -3.75 15.84 -6.15
N GLY A 131 -3.76 15.60 -7.46
CA GLY A 131 -2.88 16.27 -8.41
C GLY A 131 -1.42 15.82 -8.33
N VAL A 132 -1.17 14.60 -7.84
CA VAL A 132 0.15 13.96 -7.79
C VAL A 132 0.55 13.36 -9.14
N ASP A 133 1.80 12.92 -9.28
CA ASP A 133 2.26 12.26 -10.50
C ASP A 133 1.54 10.92 -10.73
N ARG A 134 1.48 10.47 -12.00
CA ARG A 134 0.87 9.18 -12.37
C ARG A 134 1.53 8.02 -11.62
N VAL A 135 2.85 8.01 -11.51
CA VAL A 135 3.60 6.92 -10.89
C VAL A 135 3.34 6.88 -9.39
N GLU A 136 3.29 8.05 -8.73
CA GLU A 136 3.00 8.16 -7.29
C GLU A 136 1.58 7.72 -6.95
N GLY A 137 0.59 8.14 -7.74
CA GLY A 137 -0.80 7.70 -7.57
C GLY A 137 -0.96 6.20 -7.76
N LEU A 138 -0.29 5.64 -8.79
CA LEU A 138 -0.31 4.20 -9.08
C LEU A 138 0.34 3.40 -7.95
N TYR A 139 1.52 3.84 -7.48
CA TYR A 139 2.23 3.22 -6.36
C TYR A 139 1.40 3.28 -5.08
N ALA A 140 0.84 4.46 -4.75
CA ALA A 140 0.02 4.63 -3.56
C ALA A 140 -1.21 3.72 -3.57
N ALA A 141 -1.87 3.58 -4.72
CA ALA A 141 -3.00 2.66 -4.89
C ALA A 141 -2.58 1.19 -4.74
N ALA A 142 -1.44 0.79 -5.31
CA ALA A 142 -0.89 -0.55 -5.12
C ALA A 142 -0.59 -0.82 -3.63
N ASN A 143 0.03 0.14 -2.95
CA ASN A 143 0.53 -0.04 -1.60
C ASN A 143 -0.55 -0.31 -0.55
N VAL A 144 -1.77 0.17 -0.78
CA VAL A 144 -2.94 -0.17 0.06
C VAL A 144 -3.18 -1.68 0.12
N LEU A 145 -2.89 -2.40 -0.97
CA LEU A 145 -3.23 -3.81 -1.12
C LEU A 145 -2.03 -4.72 -0.90
N VAL A 146 -0.89 -4.39 -1.52
CA VAL A 146 0.25 -5.30 -1.63
C VAL A 146 1.43 -4.88 -0.75
N GLY A 147 1.40 -3.66 -0.21
CA GLY A 147 2.45 -3.14 0.67
C GLY A 147 3.80 -2.88 -0.03
N GLN A 148 4.80 -2.52 0.78
CA GLN A 148 6.06 -1.94 0.30
C GLN A 148 6.94 -2.89 -0.52
N SER A 149 6.81 -4.21 -0.32
CA SER A 149 7.62 -5.22 -1.03
C SER A 149 7.19 -5.40 -2.48
N GLU A 150 5.90 -5.27 -2.75
CA GLU A 150 5.29 -5.62 -4.04
C GLU A 150 4.89 -4.37 -4.84
N SER A 151 4.61 -3.25 -4.18
CA SER A 151 4.23 -1.99 -4.84
C SER A 151 5.28 -1.45 -5.83
N PRO A 152 6.61 -1.59 -5.60
CA PRO A 152 7.62 -1.18 -6.58
C PRO A 152 7.50 -1.92 -7.91
N LEU A 153 7.00 -3.16 -7.94
CA LEU A 153 6.85 -3.94 -9.17
C LEU A 153 5.87 -3.27 -10.15
N VAL A 154 4.81 -2.67 -9.62
CA VAL A 154 3.79 -1.98 -10.42
C VAL A 154 4.37 -0.78 -11.16
N VAL A 155 5.40 -0.15 -10.59
CA VAL A 155 6.03 1.06 -11.12
C VAL A 155 7.46 0.83 -11.61
N ARG A 156 7.92 -0.42 -11.67
CA ARG A 156 9.32 -0.79 -11.94
C ARG A 156 9.87 -0.14 -13.20
N GLY A 157 9.10 -0.17 -14.30
CA GLY A 157 9.47 0.43 -15.58
C GLY A 157 9.63 1.96 -15.55
N TYR A 158 9.13 2.62 -14.51
CA TYR A 158 9.19 4.07 -14.34
C TYR A 158 10.25 4.51 -13.32
N LEU A 159 10.75 3.61 -12.47
CA LEU A 159 11.65 3.95 -11.35
C LEU A 159 12.92 4.70 -11.78
N ARG A 160 13.50 4.34 -12.94
CA ARG A 160 14.73 4.97 -13.45
C ARG A 160 14.56 6.45 -13.82
N GLY A 161 13.34 6.89 -14.10
CA GLY A 161 13.05 8.27 -14.52
C GLY A 161 12.50 9.16 -13.40
N LEU A 162 12.39 8.66 -12.17
CA LEU A 162 11.81 9.41 -11.06
C LEU A 162 12.80 10.41 -10.46
N THR A 163 12.28 11.57 -10.08
CA THR A 163 13.04 12.55 -9.29
C THR A 163 13.23 12.07 -7.86
N ASP A 164 14.18 12.67 -7.14
CA ASP A 164 14.40 12.36 -5.72
C ASP A 164 13.14 12.56 -4.87
N ALA A 165 12.34 13.60 -5.17
CA ALA A 165 11.09 13.87 -4.48
C ALA A 165 10.05 12.76 -4.73
N GLN A 166 9.99 12.23 -5.95
CA GLN A 166 9.10 11.13 -6.30
C GLN A 166 9.54 9.82 -5.66
N ILE A 167 10.85 9.50 -5.70
CA ILE A 167 11.38 8.32 -5.00
C ILE A 167 11.09 8.41 -3.50
N PHE A 168 11.30 9.58 -2.90
CA PHE A 168 10.96 9.82 -1.50
C PHE A 168 9.46 9.61 -1.23
N ALA A 169 8.58 10.07 -2.13
CA ALA A 169 7.14 9.85 -2.00
C ALA A 169 6.75 8.37 -2.07
N LEU A 170 7.39 7.60 -2.95
CA LEU A 170 7.22 6.14 -3.01
C LEU A 170 7.67 5.50 -1.69
N MET A 171 8.85 5.84 -1.18
CA MET A 171 9.37 5.28 0.08
C MET A 171 8.48 5.59 1.28
N VAL A 172 8.10 6.86 1.46
CA VAL A 172 7.24 7.28 2.58
C VAL A 172 5.86 6.63 2.48
N THR A 173 5.27 6.58 1.28
CA THR A 173 3.98 5.93 1.08
C THR A 173 4.06 4.43 1.35
N GLY A 174 5.15 3.79 0.91
CA GLY A 174 5.43 2.37 1.17
C GLY A 174 5.44 2.06 2.67
N MET A 175 6.22 2.84 3.43
CA MET A 175 6.36 2.68 4.88
C MET A 175 5.10 3.08 5.68
N ALA A 176 4.24 3.93 5.12
CA ALA A 176 3.02 4.35 5.80
C ALA A 176 1.95 3.24 5.84
N GLY A 177 1.99 2.31 4.88
CA GLY A 177 1.02 1.23 4.72
C GLY A 177 1.46 -0.09 5.33
N VAL A 178 0.55 -1.07 5.27
CA VAL A 178 0.80 -2.45 5.65
C VAL A 178 0.33 -3.33 4.50
N ALA A 179 1.08 -4.39 4.18
CA ALA A 179 0.67 -5.36 3.17
C ALA A 179 -0.57 -6.16 3.62
N GLY A 180 -1.45 -6.53 2.67
CA GLY A 180 -2.61 -7.37 2.97
C GLY A 180 -2.24 -8.72 3.61
N SER A 181 -1.07 -9.26 3.26
CA SER A 181 -0.52 -10.50 3.84
C SER A 181 -0.24 -10.38 5.35
N ILE A 182 0.21 -9.23 5.82
CA ILE A 182 0.50 -8.97 7.24
C ILE A 182 -0.76 -8.51 7.99
N LEU A 183 -1.70 -7.83 7.30
CA LEU A 183 -3.00 -7.48 7.86
C LEU A 183 -3.73 -8.71 8.42
N ALA A 184 -3.70 -9.81 7.66
CA ALA A 184 -4.26 -11.09 8.04
C ALA A 184 -3.58 -11.70 9.28
N ALA A 185 -2.26 -11.53 9.40
CA ALA A 185 -1.49 -11.93 10.58
C ALA A 185 -1.89 -11.12 11.84
N TYR A 186 -1.99 -9.80 11.73
CA TYR A 186 -2.43 -8.94 12.84
C TYR A 186 -3.86 -9.24 13.29
N ALA A 187 -4.75 -9.60 12.35
CA ALA A 187 -6.11 -10.00 12.67
C ALA A 187 -6.15 -11.23 13.60
N GLN A 188 -5.30 -12.23 13.33
CA GLN A 188 -5.19 -13.44 14.15
C GLN A 188 -4.55 -13.18 15.52
N MET A 189 -3.81 -12.07 15.67
CA MET A 189 -3.34 -11.59 16.98
C MET A 189 -4.42 -10.85 17.78
N GLY A 190 -5.66 -10.77 17.27
CA GLY A 190 -6.79 -10.13 17.94
C GLY A 190 -7.01 -8.67 17.57
N VAL A 191 -6.29 -8.15 16.56
CA VAL A 191 -6.53 -6.79 16.06
C VAL A 191 -7.76 -6.78 15.16
N ARG A 192 -8.62 -5.77 15.33
CA ARG A 192 -9.86 -5.63 14.55
C ARG A 192 -9.57 -5.36 13.07
N ILE A 193 -10.04 -6.24 12.19
CA ILE A 193 -9.81 -6.17 10.74
C ILE A 193 -10.34 -4.86 10.15
N GLU A 194 -11.47 -4.37 10.63
CA GLU A 194 -12.09 -3.13 10.12
C GLU A 194 -11.17 -1.93 10.35
N TYR A 195 -10.42 -1.90 11.45
CA TYR A 195 -9.45 -0.84 11.73
C TYR A 195 -8.17 -0.99 10.92
N LEU A 196 -7.72 -2.22 10.68
CA LEU A 196 -6.57 -2.47 9.81
C LEU A 196 -6.87 -2.08 8.35
N LEU A 197 -8.07 -2.42 7.85
CA LEU A 197 -8.53 -2.03 6.52
C LEU A 197 -8.66 -0.50 6.42
N ALA A 198 -9.31 0.14 7.40
CA ALA A 198 -9.41 1.59 7.44
C ALA A 198 -8.03 2.26 7.41
N ALA A 199 -7.09 1.78 8.24
CA ALA A 199 -5.71 2.28 8.27
C ALA A 199 -5.00 2.08 6.92
N ALA A 200 -5.16 0.92 6.27
CA ALA A 200 -4.56 0.64 4.96
C ALA A 200 -5.05 1.61 3.88
N PHE A 201 -6.36 1.92 3.82
CA PHE A 201 -6.88 2.90 2.86
C PHE A 201 -6.45 4.34 3.19
N MET A 202 -6.36 4.68 4.47
CA MET A 202 -5.93 6.01 4.92
C MET A 202 -4.43 6.27 4.74
N SER A 203 -3.61 5.21 4.67
CA SER A 203 -2.16 5.33 4.54
C SER A 203 -1.71 5.85 3.17
N ALA A 204 -2.45 5.58 2.10
CA ALA A 204 -2.13 6.09 0.76
C ALA A 204 -2.13 7.63 0.71
N PRO A 205 -3.24 8.33 1.01
CA PRO A 205 -3.24 9.79 1.06
C PRO A 205 -2.38 10.33 2.20
N GLY A 206 -2.29 9.65 3.35
CA GLY A 206 -1.46 10.10 4.47
C GLY A 206 0.05 10.02 4.20
N GLY A 207 0.50 8.98 3.51
CA GLY A 207 1.88 8.83 3.07
C GLY A 207 2.26 9.90 2.04
N LEU A 208 1.41 10.11 1.03
CA LEU A 208 1.59 11.18 0.05
C LEU A 208 1.55 12.57 0.68
N LEU A 209 0.66 12.80 1.65
CA LEU A 209 0.60 14.05 2.42
C LEU A 209 1.94 14.35 3.08
N MET A 210 2.46 13.40 3.85
CA MET A 210 3.72 13.57 4.58
C MET A 210 4.91 13.70 3.63
N ALA A 211 4.94 12.89 2.56
CA ALA A 211 5.96 12.97 1.54
C ALA A 211 6.05 14.36 0.92
N LYS A 212 4.91 14.90 0.47
CA LYS A 212 4.84 16.19 -0.24
C LYS A 212 5.02 17.39 0.66
N ILE A 213 4.87 17.24 1.98
CA ILE A 213 5.28 18.27 2.95
C ILE A 213 6.80 18.23 3.15
N ILE A 214 7.38 17.06 3.42
CA ILE A 214 8.80 16.93 3.80
C ILE A 214 9.73 17.14 2.59
N MET A 215 9.39 16.56 1.45
CA MET A 215 10.12 16.74 0.19
C MET A 215 9.14 17.12 -0.93
N PRO A 216 8.76 18.41 -1.00
CA PRO A 216 7.89 18.90 -2.07
C PRO A 216 8.56 18.75 -3.43
N ASP A 217 7.74 18.56 -4.46
CA ASP A 217 8.22 18.43 -5.84
C ASP A 217 9.06 19.62 -6.27
N GLU A 218 10.11 19.34 -7.04
CA GLU A 218 10.92 20.37 -7.66
C GLU A 218 10.22 20.90 -8.91
N PRO A 219 10.32 22.21 -9.21
CA PRO A 219 9.82 22.75 -10.46
C PRO A 219 10.50 22.03 -11.62
N ALA A 220 9.72 21.61 -12.63
CA ALA A 220 10.30 21.17 -13.89
C ALA A 220 11.25 22.28 -14.42
N PRO A 221 12.42 21.92 -14.96
CA PRO A 221 13.30 22.91 -15.59
C PRO A 221 12.50 23.72 -16.64
N PRO A 222 12.78 25.02 -16.82
CA PRO A 222 12.12 25.82 -17.84
C PRO A 222 12.27 25.12 -19.19
N PRO A 223 11.26 25.20 -20.08
CA PRO A 223 11.30 24.51 -21.35
C PRO A 223 12.44 25.10 -22.18
N ALA A 224 13.59 24.42 -22.18
CA ALA A 224 14.64 24.70 -23.13
C ALA A 224 14.12 24.22 -24.49
N GLU A 225 14.17 25.11 -25.47
CA GLU A 225 14.09 24.77 -26.89
C GLU A 225 15.20 23.77 -27.20
N ALA A 226 14.92 22.47 -27.06
CA ALA A 226 15.81 21.39 -27.48
C ALA A 226 15.01 20.10 -27.59
N ASP A 227 14.60 19.87 -28.84
CA ASP A 227 14.57 18.58 -29.52
C ASP A 227 13.63 17.48 -29.00
N GLU A 228 13.07 16.80 -30.00
CA GLU A 228 12.00 15.80 -29.96
C GLU A 228 12.32 14.55 -29.10
N GLU A 229 13.45 14.52 -28.39
CA GLU A 229 13.86 13.45 -27.47
C GLU A 229 13.17 13.51 -26.10
N VAL A 230 12.72 14.68 -25.62
CA VAL A 230 12.01 14.75 -24.33
C VAL A 230 10.57 14.23 -24.42
N GLN A 231 9.98 14.22 -25.62
CA GLN A 231 8.71 13.51 -25.86
C GLN A 231 8.89 11.99 -25.92
N ALA A 232 10.10 11.48 -26.18
CA ALA A 232 10.41 10.05 -26.04
C ALA A 232 10.45 9.62 -24.56
N ILE A 233 10.73 10.54 -23.62
CA ILE A 233 10.67 10.28 -22.16
C ILE A 233 9.22 10.42 -21.64
N ALA A 234 8.37 11.22 -22.30
CA ALA A 234 6.93 11.22 -22.05
C ALA A 234 6.22 9.97 -22.63
N ALA A 235 6.90 9.26 -23.53
CA ALA A 235 6.54 7.97 -24.09
C ALA A 235 7.47 6.85 -23.58
N ILE A 236 7.75 6.79 -22.28
CA ILE A 236 8.39 5.60 -21.70
C ILE A 236 7.40 4.44 -21.84
N THR A 237 7.54 3.71 -22.95
CA THR A 237 7.23 2.30 -23.01
C THR A 237 7.91 1.64 -21.80
N PRO A 238 7.19 0.80 -21.01
CA PRO A 238 7.84 0.06 -19.95
C PRO A 238 9.03 -0.67 -20.57
N VAL A 239 10.24 -0.45 -20.03
CA VAL A 239 11.37 -1.32 -20.34
C VAL A 239 10.91 -2.71 -19.93
N GLU A 240 10.54 -3.53 -20.91
CA GLU A 240 10.20 -4.94 -20.71
C GLU A 240 11.51 -5.66 -20.33
N GLU A 241 11.94 -5.49 -19.08
CA GLU A 241 12.71 -6.54 -18.43
C GLU A 241 11.77 -7.74 -18.41
N GLN A 242 12.00 -8.68 -19.33
CA GLN A 242 11.32 -9.96 -19.45
C GLN A 242 11.59 -10.80 -18.19
N GLU A 243 10.97 -10.45 -17.08
CA GLU A 243 10.61 -11.46 -16.09
C GLU A 243 9.57 -12.35 -16.77
N GLU A 244 9.90 -13.63 -16.90
CA GLU A 244 9.02 -14.64 -17.48
C GLU A 244 7.67 -14.55 -16.78
N ARG A 245 6.67 -13.96 -17.46
CA ARG A 245 5.30 -14.00 -16.97
C ARG A 245 4.98 -15.46 -16.71
N PRO A 246 4.41 -15.80 -15.54
CA PRO A 246 4.15 -17.19 -15.23
C PRO A 246 3.32 -17.81 -16.35
N ALA A 247 3.72 -18.98 -16.83
CA ALA A 247 3.13 -19.60 -18.01
C ALA A 247 1.63 -19.88 -17.82
N ASN A 248 1.20 -20.08 -16.58
CA ASN A 248 -0.18 -20.34 -16.20
C ASN A 248 -0.45 -19.88 -14.76
N ILE A 249 -1.73 -19.91 -14.36
CA ILE A 249 -2.18 -19.52 -13.01
C ILE A 249 -1.54 -20.35 -11.90
N ILE A 250 -1.22 -21.61 -12.16
CA ILE A 250 -0.58 -22.50 -11.17
C ILE A 250 0.85 -22.08 -10.92
N MET A 251 1.58 -21.70 -11.98
CA MET A 251 2.93 -21.15 -11.87
C MET A 251 2.92 -19.80 -11.14
N ALA A 252 1.91 -18.95 -11.37
CA ALA A 252 1.75 -17.70 -10.62
C ALA A 252 1.55 -17.96 -9.12
N ALA A 253 0.68 -18.92 -8.78
CA ALA A 253 0.45 -19.34 -7.40
C ALA A 253 1.73 -19.89 -6.74
N PHE A 254 2.50 -20.71 -7.46
CA PHE A 254 3.76 -21.27 -6.98
C PHE A 254 4.83 -20.20 -6.73
N ASN A 255 5.01 -19.27 -7.67
CA ASN A 255 5.96 -18.16 -7.52
C ASN A 255 5.58 -17.29 -6.32
N GLY A 256 4.30 -16.90 -6.22
CA GLY A 256 3.81 -16.09 -5.10
C GLY A 256 3.91 -16.80 -3.74
N ALA A 257 3.69 -18.12 -3.69
CA ALA A 257 3.91 -18.90 -2.47
C ALA A 257 5.40 -18.94 -2.09
N SER A 258 6.29 -19.12 -3.08
CA SER A 258 7.75 -19.15 -2.85
C SER A 258 8.28 -17.82 -2.30
N ASP A 259 7.83 -16.70 -2.87
CA ASP A 259 8.14 -15.36 -2.37
C ASP A 259 7.56 -15.14 -0.96
N GLY A 260 6.33 -15.59 -0.74
CA GLY A 260 5.66 -15.55 0.56
C GLY A 260 6.40 -16.34 1.64
N VAL A 261 7.04 -17.46 1.31
CA VAL A 261 7.88 -18.23 2.26
C VAL A 261 9.09 -17.41 2.70
N GLN A 262 9.78 -16.75 1.76
CA GLN A 262 10.92 -15.89 2.10
C GLN A 262 10.49 -14.75 3.02
N LEU A 263 9.35 -14.11 2.72
CA LEU A 263 8.78 -13.07 3.55
C LEU A 263 8.41 -13.58 4.95
N ALA A 264 7.76 -14.75 5.03
CA ALA A 264 7.36 -15.37 6.28
C ALA A 264 8.56 -15.71 7.17
N VAL A 265 9.65 -16.24 6.59
CA VAL A 265 10.90 -16.53 7.31
C VAL A 265 11.56 -15.23 7.79
N ALA A 266 11.61 -14.21 6.93
CA ALA A 266 12.17 -12.91 7.31
C ALA A 266 11.39 -12.29 8.49
N VAL A 267 10.06 -12.32 8.45
CA VAL A 267 9.20 -11.83 9.54
C VAL A 267 9.38 -12.67 10.81
N GLY A 268 9.50 -13.99 10.70
CA GLY A 268 9.70 -14.85 11.87
C GLY A 268 11.08 -14.72 12.52
N ALA A 269 12.09 -14.26 11.77
CA ALA A 269 13.47 -14.10 12.24
C ALA A 269 13.76 -12.73 12.88
N MET A 270 13.01 -11.68 12.51
CA MET A 270 13.12 -10.32 13.07
C MET A 270 12.41 -10.19 14.42
#